data_AF-A0A2T2Z663-F1
#
_entry.id   AF-A0A2T2Z663-F1
#
_cell.length_a   1.000
_cell.length_b   1.000
_cell.length_c   1.000
_cell.angle_alpha   90.00
_cell.angle_beta   90.00
_cell.angle_gamma   90.00
#
_symmetry.space_group_name_H-M   'P 1'
#
loop_
_entity.id
_entity.type
_entity.pdbx_description
1 polymer ?
#
loop_
_entity_poly.entity_id
_entity_poly.type
_entity_poly.pdbx_seq_one_letter_code
_entity_poly.pdbx_strand_id
1 'polypeptide(L)'
;MLQPAAIGQVNVARDFSLWRNMIREFSEEFLDTPEHDGSSGTPVDYDIEPLRTLTEARAAGKVRAWCFGVGLDPLAPAGEILTAVIIDSDVFDTAFEGLVSRNSEGEMYPTEDGTLGIRWTSENVRRVLNREPLAAAAAACVALTWRHRATLLA
;
A
#
# COMPACT_ATOMS: atom_id res chain seq x y z
N MET A 1 -9.02 -3.21 3.08
CA MET A 1 -10.16 -3.28 2.11
C MET A 1 -10.47 -1.87 1.58
N LEU A 2 -10.93 -1.69 0.31
CA LEU A 2 -11.38 -0.35 -0.14
C LEU A 2 -12.69 0.03 0.55
N GLN A 3 -12.59 0.84 1.59
CA GLN A 3 -13.72 1.29 2.38
C GLN A 3 -13.53 2.74 2.86
N PRO A 4 -14.61 3.49 3.14
CA PRO A 4 -14.52 4.67 3.96
C PRO A 4 -14.11 4.28 5.39
N ALA A 5 -13.34 5.12 6.05
CA ALA A 5 -12.87 4.89 7.41
C ALA A 5 -13.95 5.01 8.51
N ALA A 6 -15.21 5.27 8.15
CA ALA A 6 -16.35 5.31 9.06
C ALA A 6 -17.68 5.15 8.32
N ILE A 7 -18.67 4.59 8.99
CA ILE A 7 -20.04 4.43 8.47
C ILE A 7 -20.73 5.81 8.44
N GLY A 8 -21.37 6.16 7.32
CA GLY A 8 -22.18 7.39 7.17
C GLY A 8 -21.92 8.15 5.87
N GLN A 9 -22.94 8.84 5.34
CA GLN A 9 -22.86 9.52 4.02
C GLN A 9 -21.75 10.59 3.95
N VAL A 10 -21.52 11.33 5.04
CA VAL A 10 -20.46 12.34 5.11
C VAL A 10 -19.09 11.68 4.99
N ASN A 11 -18.90 10.51 5.60
CA ASN A 11 -17.65 9.75 5.51
C ASN A 11 -17.45 9.18 4.11
N VAL A 12 -18.49 8.67 3.44
CA VAL A 12 -18.39 8.24 2.04
C VAL A 12 -17.94 9.39 1.15
N ALA A 13 -18.60 10.55 1.22
CA ALA A 13 -18.28 11.70 0.39
C ALA A 13 -16.86 12.24 0.64
N ARG A 14 -16.43 12.20 1.90
CA ARG A 14 -15.11 12.68 2.30
C ARG A 14 -14.01 11.66 1.98
N ASP A 15 -14.30 10.37 2.10
CA ASP A 15 -13.30 9.34 2.37
C ASP A 15 -13.29 8.14 1.42
N PHE A 16 -14.27 8.02 0.53
CA PHE A 16 -14.26 7.00 -0.51
C PHE A 16 -13.26 7.36 -1.63
N SER A 17 -11.98 7.28 -1.30
CA SER A 17 -10.85 7.66 -2.13
C SER A 17 -9.78 6.57 -2.09
N LEU A 18 -9.38 6.09 -3.27
CA LEU A 18 -8.35 5.06 -3.38
C LEU A 18 -7.02 5.51 -2.76
N TRP A 19 -6.66 6.79 -2.93
CA TRP A 19 -5.45 7.35 -2.32
C TRP A 19 -5.50 7.30 -0.80
N ARG A 20 -6.62 7.75 -0.21
CA ARG A 20 -6.81 7.76 1.24
C ARG A 20 -6.85 6.36 1.82
N ASN A 21 -7.43 5.41 1.10
CA ASN A 21 -7.37 4.00 1.48
C ASN A 21 -5.92 3.50 1.55
N MET A 22 -5.14 3.70 0.48
CA MET A 22 -3.75 3.22 0.43
C MET A 22 -2.88 3.77 1.57
N ILE A 23 -2.97 5.07 1.87
CA ILE A 23 -2.13 5.66 2.92
C ILE A 23 -2.52 5.23 4.34
N ARG A 24 -3.80 4.88 4.58
CA ARG A 24 -4.21 4.28 5.86
C ARG A 24 -3.66 2.88 6.01
N GLU A 25 -3.80 2.05 4.97
CA GLU A 25 -3.27 0.68 4.97
C GLU A 25 -1.74 0.70 5.16
N PHE A 26 -1.01 1.65 4.55
CA PHE A 26 0.42 1.82 4.82
C PHE A 26 0.71 2.20 6.27
N SER A 27 -0.11 3.07 6.88
CA SER A 27 0.06 3.45 8.28
C SER A 27 -0.16 2.24 9.21
N GLU A 28 -1.19 1.45 8.95
CA GLU A 28 -1.54 0.24 9.71
C GLU A 28 -0.46 -0.83 9.54
N GLU A 29 -0.15 -1.21 8.30
CA GLU A 29 0.81 -2.28 7.97
C GLU A 29 2.27 -1.93 8.28
N PHE A 30 2.69 -0.66 8.21
CA PHE A 30 4.10 -0.29 8.42
C PHE A 30 4.38 0.29 9.81
N LEU A 31 3.40 0.95 10.43
CA LEU A 31 3.61 1.67 11.70
C LEU A 31 2.77 1.13 12.86
N ASP A 32 2.03 0.03 12.67
CA ASP A 32 1.19 -0.59 13.70
C ASP A 32 0.14 0.40 14.25
N THR A 33 -0.30 1.36 13.43
CA THR A 33 -1.38 2.25 13.84
C THR A 33 -2.70 1.48 13.91
N PRO A 34 -3.60 1.80 14.85
CA PRO A 34 -4.89 1.11 14.98
C PRO A 34 -5.68 1.11 13.67
N GLU A 35 -6.30 -0.03 13.35
CA GLU A 35 -7.13 -0.19 12.15
C GLU A 35 -8.32 0.79 12.17
N HIS A 36 -8.51 1.50 11.05
CA HIS A 36 -9.66 2.36 10.83
C HIS A 36 -10.75 1.59 10.04
N ASP A 37 -11.29 0.54 10.66
CA ASP A 37 -12.31 -0.36 10.11
C ASP A 37 -13.72 0.26 9.97
N GLY A 38 -13.88 1.51 10.43
CA GLY A 38 -15.12 2.26 10.43
C GLY A 38 -16.12 1.94 11.53
N SER A 39 -15.77 1.05 12.46
CA SER A 39 -16.58 0.71 13.64
C SER A 39 -16.64 1.85 14.66
N SER A 40 -15.60 2.68 14.73
CA SER A 40 -15.49 3.78 15.71
C SER A 40 -16.41 4.97 15.41
N GLY A 41 -16.96 5.06 14.19
CA GLY A 41 -17.74 6.21 13.71
C GLY A 41 -16.98 7.54 13.66
N THR A 42 -15.69 7.53 14.02
CA THR A 42 -14.86 8.74 14.13
C THR A 42 -14.18 9.00 12.79
N PRO A 43 -14.33 10.21 12.22
CA PRO A 43 -13.67 10.52 10.96
C PRO A 43 -12.14 10.54 11.13
N VAL A 44 -11.41 9.92 10.20
CA VAL A 44 -9.94 9.99 10.14
C VAL A 44 -9.45 11.43 9.93
N ASP A 45 -8.43 11.82 10.67
CA ASP A 45 -7.67 13.04 10.41
C ASP A 45 -6.57 12.74 9.38
N TYR A 46 -6.52 13.49 8.29
CA TYR A 46 -5.52 13.31 7.22
C TYR A 46 -4.35 14.29 7.33
N ASP A 47 -4.41 15.23 8.28
CA ASP A 47 -3.37 16.23 8.51
C ASP A 47 -2.33 15.78 9.56
N ILE A 48 -2.39 14.50 9.96
CA ILE A 48 -1.43 13.83 10.84
C ILE A 48 -0.40 13.01 10.06
N GLU A 49 0.73 12.70 10.69
CA GLU A 49 1.71 11.78 10.10
C GLU A 49 1.26 10.31 10.21
N PRO A 50 1.58 9.46 9.21
CA PRO A 50 2.34 9.77 7.97
C PRO A 50 1.47 10.30 6.81
N LEU A 51 0.15 10.39 7.02
CA LEU A 51 -0.84 10.65 5.96
C LEU A 51 -0.63 12.01 5.28
N ARG A 52 -0.28 13.03 6.07
CA ARG A 52 0.05 14.38 5.61
C ARG A 52 1.28 14.36 4.70
N THR A 53 2.42 13.84 5.19
CA THR A 53 3.67 13.77 4.42
C THR A 53 3.46 13.07 3.08
N LEU A 54 2.78 11.92 3.07
CA LEU A 54 2.51 11.17 1.84
C LEU A 54 1.63 11.98 0.86
N THR A 55 0.63 12.69 1.35
CA THR A 55 -0.29 13.48 0.51
C THR A 55 0.38 14.72 -0.06
N GLU A 56 1.17 15.44 0.74
CA GLU A 56 1.96 16.58 0.29
C GLU A 56 3.03 16.15 -0.73
N ALA A 57 3.74 15.06 -0.46
CA ALA A 57 4.73 14.49 -1.36
C ALA A 57 4.12 14.01 -2.68
N ARG A 58 2.88 13.49 -2.66
CA ARG A 58 2.14 13.18 -3.88
C ARG A 58 1.83 14.43 -4.71
N ALA A 59 1.41 15.52 -4.06
CA ALA A 59 1.17 16.80 -4.75
C ALA A 59 2.48 17.38 -5.33
N ALA A 60 3.62 17.13 -4.68
CA ALA A 60 4.94 17.51 -5.15
C ALA A 60 5.56 16.56 -6.20
N GLY A 61 4.88 15.46 -6.56
CA GLY A 61 5.37 14.48 -7.54
C GLY A 61 6.40 13.46 -7.01
N LYS A 62 6.76 13.54 -5.73
CA LYS A 62 7.67 12.58 -5.05
C LYS A 62 7.00 11.27 -4.67
N VAL A 63 5.67 11.24 -4.68
CA VAL A 63 4.89 10.01 -4.53
C VAL A 63 3.98 9.85 -5.75
N ARG A 64 4.07 8.69 -6.40
CA ARG A 64 3.33 8.37 -7.62
C ARG A 64 2.53 7.10 -7.42
N ALA A 65 1.21 7.23 -7.43
CA ALA A 65 0.29 6.10 -7.29
C ALA A 65 -0.29 5.69 -8.64
N TRP A 66 -0.35 4.39 -8.88
CA TRP A 66 -0.80 3.76 -10.12
C TRP A 66 -1.90 2.74 -9.82
N CYS A 67 -2.87 2.63 -10.73
CA CYS A 67 -3.92 1.62 -10.68
C CYS A 67 -3.92 0.85 -11.99
N PHE A 68 -3.72 -0.46 -11.93
CA PHE A 68 -3.72 -1.34 -13.10
C PHE A 68 -5.11 -1.91 -13.44
N GLY A 69 -6.11 -1.67 -12.58
CA GLY A 69 -7.48 -2.16 -12.73
C GLY A 69 -7.87 -3.11 -11.61
N VAL A 70 -8.77 -4.05 -11.91
CA VAL A 70 -9.31 -5.02 -10.95
C VAL A 70 -8.84 -6.43 -11.34
N GLY A 71 -8.24 -7.13 -10.38
CA GLY A 71 -7.94 -8.56 -10.46
C GLY A 71 -9.10 -9.37 -9.91
N LEU A 72 -9.46 -10.45 -10.61
CA LEU A 72 -10.45 -11.42 -10.16
C LEU A 72 -9.77 -12.77 -10.04
N ASP A 73 -9.92 -13.42 -8.89
CA ASP A 73 -9.52 -14.79 -8.66
C ASP A 73 -10.79 -15.65 -8.53
N PRO A 74 -10.94 -16.74 -9.31
CA PRO A 74 -12.10 -17.64 -9.20
C PRO A 74 -12.35 -18.19 -7.78
N LEU A 75 -11.33 -18.19 -6.92
CA LEU A 75 -11.38 -18.69 -5.55
C LEU A 75 -11.54 -17.58 -4.50
N ALA A 76 -11.43 -16.31 -4.89
CA ALA A 76 -11.66 -15.17 -4.01
C ALA A 76 -13.07 -14.59 -4.24
N PRO A 77 -13.87 -14.37 -3.17
CA PRO A 77 -15.24 -13.85 -3.31
C PRO A 77 -15.28 -12.34 -3.63
N ALA A 78 -14.15 -11.64 -3.60
CA ALA A 78 -14.04 -10.22 -3.84
C ALA A 78 -13.00 -9.93 -4.92
N GLY A 79 -13.26 -8.90 -5.74
CA GLY A 79 -12.27 -8.38 -6.66
C GLY A 79 -11.25 -7.50 -5.93
N GLU A 80 -10.00 -7.55 -6.38
CA GLU A 80 -8.90 -6.80 -5.81
C GLU A 80 -8.51 -5.64 -6.73
N ILE A 81 -8.37 -4.42 -6.21
CA ILE A 81 -7.89 -3.28 -6.99
C ILE A 81 -6.36 -3.31 -6.98
N LEU A 82 -5.76 -3.46 -8.15
CA LEU A 82 -4.32 -3.65 -8.29
C LEU A 82 -3.61 -2.30 -8.32
N THR A 83 -3.05 -1.88 -7.19
CA THR A 83 -2.35 -0.60 -7.05
C THR A 83 -0.86 -0.75 -6.81
N ALA A 84 -0.09 0.24 -7.25
CA ALA A 84 1.32 0.38 -6.91
C ALA A 84 1.64 1.83 -6.56
N VAL A 85 2.45 2.05 -5.52
CA VAL A 85 2.88 3.38 -5.10
C VAL A 85 4.40 3.42 -5.13
N ILE A 86 4.96 4.39 -5.83
CA ILE A 86 6.39 4.67 -5.89
C ILE A 86 6.64 5.90 -5.02
N ILE A 87 7.54 5.76 -4.06
CA ILE A 87 7.86 6.78 -3.05
C ILE A 87 9.36 7.07 -3.18
N ASP A 88 9.71 8.34 -3.36
CA ASP A 88 11.10 8.77 -3.34
C ASP A 88 11.70 8.52 -1.93
N SER A 89 12.98 8.16 -1.86
CA SER A 89 13.58 7.59 -0.65
C SER A 89 13.51 8.52 0.57
N ASP A 90 13.72 9.83 0.38
CA ASP A 90 13.66 10.82 1.46
C ASP A 90 12.26 10.91 2.09
N VAL A 91 11.22 10.80 1.26
CA VAL A 91 9.83 10.76 1.72
C VAL A 91 9.54 9.45 2.44
N PHE A 92 10.03 8.32 1.92
CA PHE A 92 9.84 7.01 2.55
C PHE A 92 10.47 6.98 3.95
N ASP A 93 11.73 7.43 4.07
CA ASP A 93 12.46 7.45 5.35
C ASP A 93 11.78 8.36 6.38
N THR A 94 11.22 9.49 5.93
CA THR A 94 10.50 10.42 6.82
C THR A 94 9.14 9.89 7.22
N ALA A 95 8.34 9.41 6.26
CA ALA A 95 6.98 8.93 6.52
C ALA A 95 6.97 7.64 7.35
N PHE A 96 7.99 6.80 7.21
CA PHE A 96 8.05 5.49 7.86
C PHE A 96 9.26 5.34 8.79
N GLU A 97 9.70 6.42 9.45
CA GLU A 97 10.80 6.40 10.42
C GLU A 97 10.59 5.33 11.53
N GLY A 98 9.33 5.09 11.91
CA GLY A 98 8.92 4.10 12.90
C GLY A 98 8.69 2.69 12.36
N LEU A 99 9.14 2.35 11.15
CA LEU A 99 8.90 1.06 10.51
C LEU A 99 9.38 -0.10 11.39
N VAL A 100 8.47 -1.01 11.72
CA VAL A 100 8.77 -2.20 12.51
C VAL A 100 8.87 -3.45 11.64
N SER A 101 9.71 -4.42 12.05
CA SER A 101 9.84 -5.70 11.34
C SER A 101 8.64 -6.63 11.54
N ARG A 102 7.84 -6.39 12.58
CA ARG A 102 6.66 -7.15 12.96
C ARG A 102 5.68 -6.24 13.70
N ASN A 103 4.41 -6.37 13.37
CA ASN A 103 3.31 -5.64 14.00
C ASN A 103 2.07 -6.54 14.15
N SER A 104 0.94 -5.94 14.52
CA SER A 104 -0.34 -6.65 14.64
C SER A 104 -0.86 -7.20 13.29
N GLU A 105 -0.49 -6.59 12.17
CA GLU A 105 -0.87 -7.01 10.81
C GLU A 105 -0.02 -8.15 10.26
N GLY A 106 1.22 -8.30 10.72
CA GLY A 106 2.08 -9.41 10.34
C GLY A 106 3.58 -9.16 10.48
N GLU A 107 4.34 -9.75 9.57
CA GLU A 107 5.80 -9.67 9.53
C GLU A 107 6.26 -9.08 8.20
N MET A 108 7.11 -8.06 8.27
CA MET A 108 7.79 -7.52 7.09
C MET A 108 8.81 -8.54 6.59
N TYR A 109 8.65 -9.00 5.35
CA TYR A 109 9.59 -9.93 4.74
C TYR A 109 10.99 -9.30 4.66
N PRO A 110 11.99 -9.86 5.35
CA PRO A 110 13.34 -9.31 5.34
C PRO A 110 14.03 -9.60 4.00
N THR A 111 14.98 -8.75 3.62
CA THR A 111 16.03 -9.16 2.69
C THR A 111 17.12 -9.94 3.42
N GLU A 112 17.94 -10.68 2.67
CA GLU A 112 19.08 -11.46 3.18
C GLU A 112 20.13 -10.59 3.92
N ASP A 113 20.07 -9.25 3.78
CA ASP A 113 21.04 -8.29 4.31
C ASP A 113 20.45 -7.31 5.35
N GLY A 114 19.71 -7.78 6.35
CA GLY A 114 19.32 -6.96 7.52
C GLY A 114 18.53 -5.67 7.22
N THR A 115 17.99 -5.54 6.00
CA THR A 115 17.18 -4.41 5.55
C THR A 115 15.73 -4.86 5.40
N LEU A 116 14.79 -3.98 5.72
CA LEU A 116 13.36 -4.28 5.62
C LEU A 116 12.88 -4.15 4.18
N GLY A 117 12.09 -5.12 3.73
CA GLY A 117 11.55 -5.17 2.38
C GLY A 117 12.40 -5.96 1.39
N ILE A 118 11.85 -6.15 0.19
CA ILE A 118 12.43 -6.96 -0.89
C ILE A 118 13.02 -6.02 -1.96
N ARG A 119 14.32 -6.13 -2.24
CA ARG A 119 14.94 -5.37 -3.35
C ARG A 119 14.22 -5.67 -4.66
N TRP A 120 13.84 -4.62 -5.40
CA TRP A 120 13.09 -4.78 -6.64
C TRP A 120 13.99 -5.15 -7.83
N THR A 121 14.41 -6.41 -7.87
CA THR A 121 15.27 -6.98 -8.91
C THR A 121 14.54 -8.04 -9.74
N SER A 122 15.05 -8.33 -10.94
CA SER A 122 14.44 -9.36 -11.80
C SER A 122 14.43 -10.75 -11.15
N GLU A 123 15.43 -11.03 -10.32
CA GLU A 123 15.54 -12.28 -9.56
C GLU A 123 14.47 -12.36 -8.47
N ASN A 124 14.34 -11.30 -7.66
CA ASN A 124 13.34 -11.26 -6.59
C ASN A 124 11.91 -11.29 -7.13
N VAL A 125 11.62 -10.57 -8.23
CA VAL A 125 10.31 -10.65 -8.88
C VAL A 125 10.03 -12.07 -9.36
N ARG A 126 10.99 -12.75 -9.99
CA ARG A 126 10.81 -14.16 -10.40
C ARG A 126 10.65 -15.09 -9.21
N ARG A 127 11.38 -14.87 -8.11
CA ARG A 127 11.24 -15.66 -6.88
C ARG A 127 9.82 -15.52 -6.33
N VAL A 128 9.36 -14.29 -6.16
CA VAL A 128 8.01 -13.96 -5.66
C VAL A 128 6.93 -14.61 -6.52
N LEU A 129 7.01 -14.48 -7.85
CA LEU A 129 5.99 -15.02 -8.75
C LEU A 129 5.97 -16.55 -8.87
N ASN A 130 7.07 -17.25 -8.56
CA ASN A 130 7.18 -18.70 -8.80
C ASN A 130 7.29 -19.54 -7.52
N ARG A 131 7.57 -18.92 -6.37
CA ARG A 131 7.89 -19.65 -5.13
C ARG A 131 7.10 -19.19 -3.92
N GLU A 132 6.62 -17.96 -3.89
CA GLU A 132 5.84 -17.44 -2.76
C GLU A 132 4.35 -17.76 -2.94
N PRO A 133 3.62 -18.08 -1.86
CA PRO A 133 2.20 -18.41 -1.91
C PRO A 133 1.34 -17.14 -2.05
N LEU A 134 1.41 -16.48 -3.21
CA LEU A 134 0.60 -15.30 -3.50
C LEU A 134 -0.78 -15.67 -4.08
N ALA A 135 -1.79 -14.89 -3.71
CA ALA A 135 -3.07 -14.86 -4.44
C ALA A 135 -2.84 -14.46 -5.90
N ALA A 136 -3.69 -14.93 -6.82
CA ALA A 136 -3.48 -14.70 -8.25
C ALA A 136 -3.48 -13.20 -8.62
N ALA A 137 -4.32 -12.41 -7.96
CA ALA A 137 -4.39 -10.97 -8.13
C ALA A 137 -3.12 -10.25 -7.63
N ALA A 138 -2.60 -10.64 -6.45
CA ALA A 138 -1.33 -10.14 -5.93
C ALA A 138 -0.15 -10.47 -6.88
N ALA A 139 -0.08 -11.71 -7.37
CA ALA A 139 0.93 -12.13 -8.36
C ALA A 139 0.80 -11.33 -9.66
N ALA A 140 -0.43 -11.10 -10.15
CA ALA A 140 -0.67 -10.25 -11.31
C ALA A 140 -0.19 -8.81 -11.07
N CYS A 141 -0.44 -8.24 -9.89
CA CYS A 141 0.03 -6.90 -9.53
C CYS A 141 1.56 -6.79 -9.58
N VAL A 142 2.27 -7.74 -8.97
CA VAL A 142 3.75 -7.81 -9.02
C VAL A 142 4.25 -7.98 -10.47
N ALA A 143 3.61 -8.80 -11.28
CA ALA A 143 4.00 -8.97 -12.68
C ALA A 143 3.77 -7.69 -13.51
N LEU A 144 2.67 -6.98 -13.26
CA LEU A 144 2.30 -5.73 -13.92
C LEU A 144 3.26 -4.59 -13.57
N THR A 145 3.63 -4.47 -12.29
CA THR A 145 4.62 -3.47 -11.88
C THR A 145 5.96 -3.71 -12.56
N TRP A 146 6.42 -4.97 -12.60
CA TRP A 146 7.65 -5.30 -13.29
C TRP A 146 7.59 -5.03 -14.79
N ARG A 147 6.49 -5.42 -15.45
CA ARG A 147 6.27 -5.20 -16.89
C ARG A 147 6.33 -3.71 -17.24
N HIS A 148 5.73 -2.86 -16.42
CA HIS A 148 5.57 -1.43 -16.69
C HIS A 148 6.60 -0.53 -15.98
N ARG A 149 7.64 -1.12 -15.38
CA ARG A 149 8.65 -0.43 -14.56
C ARG A 149 9.24 0.84 -15.16
N ALA A 150 9.47 0.87 -16.48
CA ALA A 150 10.02 2.03 -17.15
C ALA A 150 9.09 3.24 -17.06
N THR A 151 7.77 3.02 -17.12
CA THR A 151 6.75 4.07 -16.96
C THR A 151 6.55 4.45 -15.50
N LEU A 152 6.62 3.47 -14.59
CA LEU A 152 6.42 3.73 -13.15
C LEU A 152 7.56 4.57 -12.54
N LEU A 153 8.77 4.42 -13.08
CA LEU A 153 9.99 5.11 -12.65
C LEU A 153 10.33 6.35 -13.47
N ALA A 154 9.52 6.69 -14.48
CA ALA A 154 9.74 7.86 -15.34
C ALA A 154 9.52 9.18 -14.62
#